data_AF-A0A898JRE9-F1
#
_entry.id   AF-A0A898JRE9-F1
#
_cell.length_a   1.000
_cell.length_b   1.000
_cell.length_c   1.000
_cell.angle_alpha   90.00
_cell.angle_beta   90.00
_cell.angle_gamma   90.00
#
_symmetry.space_group_name_H-M   'P 1'
#
loop_
_entity.id
_entity.type
_entity.pdbx_description
1 polymer ?
#
loop_
_entity_poly.entity_id
_entity_poly.type
_entity_poly.pdbx_seq_one_letter_code
_entity_poly.pdbx_strand_id
1 'polypeptide(L)'
;MGKIIGIDLGTTNSCVSIMDGGKARVIENSEGDRTTPSIVAYTKDGEVLVGASAKRQAVTNPKNTFYAVKRLIGRKFTDAEVQKDISHVPYGILAHDNGDAWVQTSDAKRMAPQEISARVLEKMKKTAEDFLGEKVTEAVITVPAYFNDSQRQATKDAGRIAGLDVKRIINEPTAAALAYGLDKNGGDRKIAVYDLGGGTFDVSIIEIAEVDGEKQFEVLATNGDTFLGGEDFDNRVIEYLVDEFNKDQGIDLRKDPLALQRLKDAAERAKIELSTSQQTEVNLPYVTADASGPKHLNIKLTRAKLEALVEDLVKKSIEPCRTALNDAGLRASDVNEVILVGGQTRMPKVQQAVADFFGKEPRKDVNPDEAVAV
;
A
#
# COMPACT_ATOMS: atom_id res chain seq x y z
N MET A 1 20.54 -12.36 22.50
CA MET A 1 19.88 -12.36 21.17
C MET A 1 18.81 -11.29 21.25
N GLY A 2 18.89 -10.25 20.41
CA GLY A 2 17.86 -9.19 20.40
C GLY A 2 16.55 -9.74 19.82
N LYS A 3 15.44 -9.04 20.04
CA LYS A 3 14.15 -9.42 19.43
C LYS A 3 14.20 -9.30 17.90
N ILE A 4 13.59 -10.26 17.21
CA ILE A 4 13.29 -10.16 15.78
C ILE A 4 11.95 -9.42 15.64
N ILE A 5 11.93 -8.35 14.86
CA ILE A 5 10.72 -7.54 14.63
C ILE A 5 10.03 -7.96 13.32
N GLY A 6 8.70 -7.87 13.28
CA GLY A 6 7.90 -8.04 12.06
C GLY A 6 7.60 -6.68 11.45
N ILE A 7 7.97 -6.46 10.18
CA ILE A 7 7.70 -5.20 9.49
C ILE A 7 6.84 -5.47 8.27
N ASP A 8 5.65 -4.90 8.27
CA ASP A 8 4.88 -4.70 7.05
C ASP A 8 5.39 -3.44 6.33
N LEU A 9 6.09 -3.64 5.21
CA LEU A 9 6.58 -2.55 4.36
C LEU A 9 5.57 -2.32 3.23
N GLY A 10 4.45 -1.65 3.50
CA GLY A 10 3.44 -1.37 2.47
C GLY A 10 3.80 -0.23 1.50
N THR A 11 2.97 -0.08 0.46
CA THR A 11 3.13 0.99 -0.56
C THR A 11 2.78 2.37 -0.01
N THR A 12 1.73 2.45 0.82
CA THR A 12 1.20 3.70 1.36
C THR A 12 1.51 3.85 2.84
N ASN A 13 1.40 2.77 3.61
CA ASN A 13 1.68 2.74 5.03
C ASN A 13 2.56 1.53 5.36
N SER A 14 3.33 1.65 6.43
CA SER A 14 4.12 0.56 7.01
C SER A 14 3.76 0.40 8.47
N CYS A 15 3.87 -0.83 8.97
CA CYS A 15 3.49 -1.21 10.32
C CYS A 15 4.57 -2.11 10.92
N VAL A 16 4.84 -2.00 12.23
CA VAL A 16 5.83 -2.81 12.92
C VAL A 16 5.21 -3.51 14.12
N SER A 17 5.53 -4.79 14.29
CA SER A 17 5.11 -5.61 15.41
C SER A 17 6.30 -6.31 16.07
N ILE A 18 6.07 -6.76 17.30
CA ILE A 18 6.97 -7.61 18.08
C ILE A 18 6.22 -8.78 18.68
N MET A 19 6.97 -9.82 19.05
CA MET A 19 6.49 -10.83 19.98
C MET A 19 6.74 -10.36 21.43
N ASP A 20 5.67 -10.28 22.21
CA ASP A 20 5.66 -9.91 23.63
C ASP A 20 4.89 -10.95 24.44
N GLY A 21 5.61 -11.73 25.27
CA GLY A 21 4.99 -12.78 26.10
C GLY A 21 4.25 -13.86 25.31
N GLY A 22 4.70 -14.17 24.09
CA GLY A 22 4.05 -15.14 23.20
C GLY A 22 2.87 -14.59 22.38
N LYS A 23 2.56 -13.29 22.52
CA LYS A 23 1.55 -12.60 21.70
C LYS A 23 2.21 -11.58 20.79
N ALA A 24 1.75 -11.51 19.55
CA ALA A 24 2.15 -10.45 18.64
C ALA A 24 1.50 -9.12 19.05
N ARG A 25 2.27 -8.04 19.00
CA ARG A 25 1.83 -6.68 19.36
C ARG A 25 2.39 -5.67 18.37
N VAL A 26 1.50 -4.93 17.71
CA VAL A 26 1.86 -3.74 16.92
C VAL A 26 2.22 -2.57 17.83
N ILE A 27 3.27 -1.85 17.45
CA ILE A 27 3.88 -0.76 18.20
C ILE A 27 3.50 0.60 17.58
N GLU A 28 3.19 1.58 18.43
CA GLU A 28 2.96 2.97 18.02
C GLU A 28 4.28 3.67 17.70
N ASN A 29 4.31 4.46 16.63
CA ASN A 29 5.46 5.28 16.28
C ASN A 29 5.63 6.50 17.22
N SER A 30 6.65 7.31 16.98
CA SER A 30 6.93 8.54 17.74
C SER A 30 5.81 9.59 17.68
N GLU A 31 4.89 9.47 16.72
CA GLU A 31 3.73 10.35 16.56
C GLU A 31 2.47 9.80 17.25
N GLY A 32 2.51 8.59 17.82
CA GLY A 32 1.37 7.92 18.46
C GLY A 32 0.50 7.10 17.51
N ASP A 33 0.91 6.93 16.25
CA ASP A 33 0.17 6.18 15.24
C ASP A 33 0.68 4.73 15.14
N ARG A 34 -0.23 3.78 14.96
CA ARG A 34 0.10 2.34 14.80
C ARG A 34 0.62 1.98 13.40
N THR A 35 0.41 2.87 12.44
CA THR A 35 0.95 2.77 11.08
C THR A 35 1.67 4.05 10.72
N THR A 36 2.71 3.96 9.91
CA THR A 36 3.51 5.10 9.46
C THR A 36 3.40 5.25 7.94
N PRO A 37 3.11 6.44 7.40
CA PRO A 37 3.12 6.65 5.96
C PRO A 37 4.47 6.26 5.35
N SER A 38 4.46 5.51 4.26
CA SER A 38 5.65 5.08 3.50
C SER A 38 6.14 6.20 2.59
N ILE A 39 6.43 7.35 3.22
CA ILE A 39 6.78 8.61 2.56
C ILE A 39 8.09 9.11 3.15
N VAL A 40 9.00 9.52 2.28
CA VAL A 40 10.32 10.05 2.63
C VAL A 40 10.49 11.39 1.93
N ALA A 41 10.94 12.41 2.65
CA ALA A 41 11.24 13.71 2.05
C ALA A 41 12.65 14.16 2.39
N TYR A 42 13.33 14.74 1.40
CA TYR A 42 14.61 15.41 1.58
C TYR A 42 14.35 16.92 1.56
N THR A 43 14.67 17.59 2.66
CA THR A 43 14.51 19.03 2.80
C THR A 43 15.68 19.76 2.14
N LYS A 44 15.55 21.08 1.95
CA LYS A 44 16.60 21.91 1.32
C LYS A 44 17.87 22.01 2.17
N ASP A 45 17.76 21.87 3.47
CA ASP A 45 18.86 21.87 4.45
C ASP A 45 19.47 20.47 4.68
N GLY A 46 19.00 19.45 3.95
CA GLY A 46 19.58 18.10 3.96
C GLY A 46 19.02 17.18 5.04
N GLU A 47 17.98 17.60 5.76
CA GLU A 47 17.22 16.75 6.68
C GLU A 47 16.42 15.69 5.90
N VAL A 48 16.31 14.49 6.49
CA VAL A 48 15.49 13.39 5.96
C VAL A 48 14.27 13.23 6.86
N LEU A 49 13.10 13.54 6.33
CA LEU A 49 11.82 13.34 7.00
C LEU A 49 11.21 12.01 6.55
N VAL A 50 10.58 11.29 7.47
CA VAL A 50 9.91 9.99 7.19
C VAL A 50 8.56 9.94 7.90
N GLY A 51 7.53 9.43 7.22
CA GLY A 51 6.20 9.25 7.80
C GLY A 51 5.34 10.52 7.76
N ALA A 52 4.63 10.79 8.86
CA ALA A 52 3.69 11.91 8.94
C ALA A 52 4.35 13.28 8.70
N SER A 53 5.60 13.47 9.14
CA SER A 53 6.36 14.70 8.90
C SER A 53 6.63 14.91 7.40
N ALA A 54 7.04 13.85 6.68
CA ALA A 54 7.22 13.88 5.24
C ALA A 54 5.89 14.12 4.50
N LYS A 55 4.80 13.44 4.91
CA LYS A 55 3.45 13.64 4.33
C LYS A 55 3.00 15.10 4.44
N ARG A 56 3.19 15.72 5.61
CA ARG A 56 2.72 17.10 5.88
C ARG A 56 3.35 18.16 4.97
N GLN A 57 4.62 18.00 4.60
CA GLN A 57 5.34 18.95 3.75
C GLN A 57 5.30 18.61 2.24
N ALA A 58 4.65 17.50 1.85
CA ALA A 58 4.64 17.01 0.47
C ALA A 58 4.14 18.08 -0.52
N VAL A 59 3.15 18.89 -0.09
CA VAL A 59 2.57 19.98 -0.89
C VAL A 59 3.57 21.08 -1.25
N THR A 60 4.48 21.44 -0.35
CA THR A 60 5.47 22.51 -0.59
C THR A 60 6.82 21.99 -1.13
N ASN A 61 7.01 20.68 -1.14
CA ASN A 61 8.25 20.02 -1.60
C ASN A 61 7.98 18.78 -2.47
N PRO A 62 7.12 18.86 -3.51
CA PRO A 62 6.64 17.68 -4.21
C PRO A 62 7.77 16.93 -4.96
N LYS A 63 8.76 17.64 -5.49
CA LYS A 63 9.88 17.05 -6.26
C LYS A 63 10.91 16.30 -5.41
N ASN A 64 10.93 16.50 -4.09
CA ASN A 64 11.84 15.82 -3.17
C ASN A 64 11.10 15.00 -2.10
N THR A 65 9.81 14.75 -2.32
CA THR A 65 8.98 13.90 -1.45
C THR A 65 8.60 12.64 -2.22
N PHE A 66 9.15 11.52 -1.78
CA PHE A 66 9.02 10.21 -2.41
C PHE A 66 7.97 9.39 -1.68
N TYR A 67 6.99 8.87 -2.41
CA TYR A 67 5.90 8.03 -1.94
C TYR A 67 5.62 6.94 -2.97
N ALA A 68 4.88 5.88 -2.61
CA ALA A 68 4.58 4.76 -3.50
C ALA A 68 5.82 4.11 -4.16
N VAL A 69 7.03 4.31 -3.60
CA VAL A 69 8.30 3.81 -4.17
C VAL A 69 8.36 2.28 -4.22
N LYS A 70 7.53 1.59 -3.42
CA LYS A 70 7.32 0.14 -3.54
C LYS A 70 6.81 -0.29 -4.93
N ARG A 71 6.14 0.59 -5.70
CA ARG A 71 5.77 0.33 -7.10
C ARG A 71 6.99 0.31 -8.04
N LEU A 72 8.13 0.90 -7.65
CA LEU A 72 9.36 1.00 -8.45
C LEU A 72 10.44 -0.02 -8.05
N ILE A 73 10.38 -0.54 -6.81
CA ILE A 73 11.42 -1.42 -6.27
C ILE A 73 11.59 -2.67 -7.14
N GLY A 74 12.83 -2.95 -7.56
CA GLY A 74 13.15 -4.11 -8.40
C GLY A 74 12.60 -4.09 -9.83
N ARG A 75 12.14 -2.93 -10.35
CA ARG A 75 11.67 -2.77 -11.73
C ARG A 75 12.72 -2.15 -12.64
N LYS A 76 12.60 -2.43 -13.95
CA LYS A 76 13.38 -1.75 -14.98
C LYS A 76 12.71 -0.43 -15.35
N PHE A 77 13.51 0.55 -15.71
CA PHE A 77 12.99 1.85 -16.15
C PHE A 77 12.04 1.69 -17.34
N THR A 78 12.31 0.73 -18.23
CA THR A 78 11.52 0.46 -19.44
C THR A 78 10.21 -0.29 -19.20
N ASP A 79 9.94 -0.77 -17.98
CA ASP A 79 8.71 -1.49 -17.68
C ASP A 79 7.49 -0.59 -17.89
N ALA A 80 6.40 -1.12 -18.46
CA ALA A 80 5.22 -0.34 -18.81
C ALA A 80 4.59 0.33 -17.57
N GLU A 81 4.64 -0.35 -16.44
CA GLU A 81 4.23 0.12 -15.13
C GLU A 81 5.04 1.36 -14.71
N VAL A 82 6.36 1.31 -14.84
CA VAL A 82 7.24 2.43 -14.50
C VAL A 82 6.99 3.61 -15.43
N GLN A 83 6.82 3.36 -16.74
CA GLN A 83 6.51 4.41 -17.70
C GLN A 83 5.17 5.11 -17.39
N LYS A 84 4.17 4.37 -16.89
CA LYS A 84 2.90 4.94 -16.42
C LYS A 84 3.09 5.80 -15.15
N ASP A 85 3.93 5.36 -14.20
CA ASP A 85 4.17 6.12 -12.97
C ASP A 85 4.91 7.45 -13.21
N ILE A 86 5.78 7.55 -14.22
CA ILE A 86 6.49 8.80 -14.57
C ILE A 86 5.53 9.98 -14.75
N SER A 87 4.34 9.76 -15.33
CA SER A 87 3.35 10.81 -15.52
C SER A 87 2.47 11.08 -14.28
N HIS A 88 2.56 10.27 -13.24
CA HIS A 88 1.67 10.34 -12.07
C HIS A 88 2.34 10.82 -10.79
N VAL A 89 3.67 10.86 -10.76
CA VAL A 89 4.42 11.35 -9.59
C VAL A 89 5.19 12.64 -9.90
N PRO A 90 5.35 13.54 -8.92
CA PRO A 90 6.04 14.81 -9.13
C PRO A 90 7.57 14.72 -9.00
N TYR A 91 8.10 13.66 -8.37
CA TYR A 91 9.53 13.43 -8.23
C TYR A 91 10.12 12.78 -9.49
N GLY A 92 11.43 12.93 -9.69
CA GLY A 92 12.08 12.37 -10.88
C GLY A 92 12.18 10.85 -10.82
N ILE A 93 11.82 10.17 -11.91
CA ILE A 93 12.14 8.75 -12.16
C ILE A 93 13.02 8.68 -13.40
N LEU A 94 14.12 7.93 -13.33
CA LEU A 94 15.10 7.81 -14.41
C LEU A 94 15.68 6.40 -14.52
N ALA A 95 16.33 6.12 -15.66
CA ALA A 95 17.16 4.94 -15.81
C ALA A 95 18.50 5.11 -15.10
N HIS A 96 18.88 4.11 -14.29
CA HIS A 96 20.25 3.90 -13.86
C HIS A 96 21.07 3.23 -14.98
N ASP A 97 22.41 3.21 -14.85
CA ASP A 97 23.34 2.68 -15.85
C ASP A 97 23.09 1.19 -16.17
N ASN A 98 22.49 0.44 -15.24
CA ASN A 98 22.10 -0.96 -15.41
C ASN A 98 20.64 -1.16 -15.90
N GLY A 99 19.97 -0.06 -16.27
CA GLY A 99 18.58 -0.03 -16.73
C GLY A 99 17.51 -0.08 -15.63
N ASP A 100 17.88 -0.13 -14.35
CA ASP A 100 16.90 -0.13 -13.25
C ASP A 100 16.21 1.23 -13.14
N ALA A 101 14.96 1.21 -12.66
CA ALA A 101 14.22 2.42 -12.32
C ALA A 101 14.76 3.03 -11.02
N TRP A 102 15.32 4.23 -11.11
CA TRP A 102 15.81 5.00 -9.97
C TRP A 102 15.01 6.28 -9.79
N VAL A 103 15.07 6.84 -8.58
CA VAL A 103 14.46 8.13 -8.28
C VAL A 103 15.52 9.23 -8.17
N GLN A 104 15.10 10.47 -8.38
CA GLN A 104 15.98 11.63 -8.31
C GLN A 104 15.31 12.84 -7.66
N THR A 105 16.06 13.50 -6.80
CA THR A 105 15.72 14.79 -6.21
C THR A 105 15.91 15.94 -7.20
N SER A 106 15.31 17.08 -6.91
CA SER A 106 15.40 18.30 -7.72
C SER A 106 16.82 18.85 -7.92
N ASP A 107 17.78 18.52 -7.05
CA ASP A 107 19.21 18.84 -7.18
C ASP A 107 20.02 17.73 -7.89
N ALA A 108 19.33 16.83 -8.59
CA ALA A 108 19.86 15.76 -9.40
C ALA A 108 20.54 14.60 -8.65
N LYS A 109 20.43 14.50 -7.32
CA LYS A 109 20.89 13.31 -6.57
C LYS A 109 20.03 12.10 -6.93
N ARG A 110 20.68 11.04 -7.44
CA ARG A 110 20.06 9.77 -7.86
C ARG A 110 20.10 8.79 -6.70
N MET A 111 19.01 8.06 -6.47
CA MET A 111 18.90 7.05 -5.42
C MET A 111 18.12 5.84 -5.93
N ALA A 112 18.52 4.65 -5.49
CA ALA A 112 17.78 3.43 -5.75
C ALA A 112 16.48 3.40 -4.91
N PRO A 113 15.37 2.79 -5.40
CA PRO A 113 14.14 2.61 -4.61
C PRO A 113 14.36 1.95 -3.23
N GLN A 114 15.36 1.07 -3.15
CA GLN A 114 15.79 0.38 -1.93
C GLN A 114 16.31 1.35 -0.87
N GLU A 115 17.00 2.42 -1.27
CA GLU A 115 17.51 3.45 -0.35
C GLU A 115 16.37 4.26 0.27
N ILE A 116 15.33 4.57 -0.51
CA ILE A 116 14.13 5.24 0.00
C ILE A 116 13.38 4.32 0.95
N SER A 117 13.17 3.07 0.54
CA SER A 117 12.48 2.07 1.38
C SER A 117 13.25 1.80 2.67
N ALA A 118 14.59 1.83 2.64
CA ALA A 118 15.43 1.71 3.82
C ALA A 118 15.16 2.82 4.85
N ARG A 119 14.87 4.06 4.43
CA ARG A 119 14.50 5.14 5.38
C ARG A 119 13.21 4.85 6.13
N VAL A 120 12.24 4.22 5.46
CA VAL A 120 11.00 3.75 6.10
C VAL A 120 11.31 2.64 7.10
N LEU A 121 12.13 1.66 6.70
CA LEU A 121 12.55 0.55 7.57
C LEU A 121 13.38 1.03 8.77
N GLU A 122 14.25 2.04 8.61
CA GLU A 122 14.99 2.70 9.69
C GLU A 122 14.04 3.31 10.72
N LYS A 123 12.97 3.98 10.27
CA LYS A 123 11.94 4.50 11.18
C LYS A 123 11.22 3.36 11.91
N MET A 124 10.88 2.26 11.23
CA MET A 124 10.20 1.10 11.85
C MET A 124 11.08 0.42 12.90
N LYS A 125 12.36 0.25 12.57
CA LYS A 125 13.39 -0.22 13.50
C LYS A 125 13.49 0.70 14.71
N LYS A 126 13.60 2.01 14.50
CA LYS A 126 13.71 2.99 15.58
C LYS A 126 12.48 2.98 16.49
N THR A 127 11.29 2.84 15.92
CA THR A 127 10.04 2.67 16.67
C THR A 127 10.08 1.45 17.58
N ALA A 128 10.57 0.31 17.09
CA ALA A 128 10.75 -0.88 17.92
C ALA A 128 11.83 -0.70 18.99
N GLU A 129 12.97 -0.07 18.65
CA GLU A 129 14.06 0.22 19.60
C GLU A 129 13.58 1.14 20.75
N ASP A 130 12.81 2.19 20.43
CA ASP A 130 12.25 3.11 21.43
C ASP A 130 11.28 2.41 22.38
N PHE A 131 10.48 1.49 21.86
CA PHE A 131 9.56 0.71 22.68
C PHE A 131 10.28 -0.32 23.56
N LEU A 132 11.30 -0.99 23.02
CA LEU A 132 12.01 -2.08 23.70
C LEU A 132 13.10 -1.58 24.67
N GLY A 133 13.63 -0.37 24.45
CA GLY A 133 14.78 0.16 25.20
C GLY A 133 16.11 -0.53 24.88
N GLU A 134 16.17 -1.30 23.77
CA GLU A 134 17.37 -2.00 23.30
C GLU A 134 17.50 -1.93 21.78
N LYS A 135 18.71 -2.20 21.28
CA LYS A 135 19.02 -2.18 19.85
C LYS A 135 18.36 -3.36 19.12
N VAL A 136 17.77 -3.09 17.96
CA VAL A 136 17.19 -4.09 17.06
C VAL A 136 18.09 -4.29 15.85
N THR A 137 18.42 -5.54 15.54
CA THR A 137 19.31 -5.87 14.40
C THR A 137 18.71 -6.88 13.45
N GLU A 138 17.56 -7.49 13.76
CA GLU A 138 17.01 -8.60 12.99
C GLU A 138 15.53 -8.35 12.69
N ALA A 139 15.08 -8.68 11.48
CA ALA A 139 13.69 -8.49 11.08
C ALA A 139 13.17 -9.57 10.13
N VAL A 140 11.86 -9.76 10.16
CA VAL A 140 11.07 -10.34 9.09
C VAL A 140 10.39 -9.18 8.36
N ILE A 141 10.51 -9.14 7.02
CA ILE A 141 9.96 -8.05 6.20
C ILE A 141 8.98 -8.65 5.19
N THR A 142 7.82 -8.01 5.02
CA THR A 142 6.78 -8.48 4.10
C THR A 142 7.04 -8.03 2.66
N VAL A 143 6.50 -8.81 1.72
CA VAL A 143 6.38 -8.45 0.29
C VAL A 143 5.07 -8.99 -0.28
N PRO A 144 4.55 -8.40 -1.36
CA PRO A 144 3.41 -8.95 -2.10
C PRO A 144 3.69 -10.39 -2.52
N ALA A 145 2.68 -11.25 -2.49
CA ALA A 145 2.86 -12.66 -2.85
C ALA A 145 3.37 -12.80 -4.30
N TYR A 146 2.88 -11.93 -5.18
CA TYR A 146 3.22 -11.92 -6.60
C TYR A 146 4.52 -11.17 -6.95
N PHE A 147 5.31 -10.73 -5.96
CA PHE A 147 6.64 -10.16 -6.23
C PHE A 147 7.59 -11.19 -6.85
N ASN A 148 8.27 -10.77 -7.92
CA ASN A 148 9.31 -11.56 -8.58
C ASN A 148 10.65 -11.53 -7.81
N ASP A 149 11.63 -12.32 -8.27
CA ASP A 149 12.94 -12.45 -7.63
C ASP A 149 13.69 -11.11 -7.47
N SER A 150 13.62 -10.23 -8.47
CA SER A 150 14.29 -8.93 -8.43
C SER A 150 13.67 -8.03 -7.35
N GLN A 151 12.34 -7.98 -7.27
CA GLN A 151 11.63 -7.19 -6.28
C GLN A 151 11.86 -7.72 -4.86
N ARG A 152 11.85 -9.05 -4.67
CA ARG A 152 12.16 -9.70 -3.38
C ARG A 152 13.59 -9.39 -2.93
N GLN A 153 14.55 -9.51 -3.84
CA GLN A 153 15.95 -9.22 -3.54
C GLN A 153 16.15 -7.74 -3.21
N ALA A 154 15.54 -6.83 -3.97
CA ALA A 154 15.59 -5.40 -3.72
C ALA A 154 14.98 -5.02 -2.35
N THR A 155 13.86 -5.62 -1.94
CA THR A 155 13.30 -5.41 -0.59
C THR A 155 14.24 -5.94 0.50
N LYS A 156 14.87 -7.10 0.28
CA LYS A 156 15.88 -7.63 1.20
C LYS A 156 17.08 -6.70 1.34
N ASP A 157 17.51 -6.08 0.24
CA ASP A 157 18.59 -5.10 0.23
C ASP A 157 18.21 -3.80 0.94
N ALA A 158 16.96 -3.34 0.83
CA ALA A 158 16.45 -2.22 1.63
C ALA A 158 16.58 -2.50 3.13
N GLY A 159 16.25 -3.72 3.58
CA GLY A 159 16.46 -4.15 4.97
C GLY A 159 17.92 -4.10 5.40
N ARG A 160 18.84 -4.58 4.54
CA ARG A 160 20.29 -4.51 4.80
C ARG A 160 20.80 -3.07 4.90
N ILE A 161 20.35 -2.19 4.01
CA ILE A 161 20.70 -0.76 4.02
C ILE A 161 20.23 -0.10 5.33
N ALA A 162 19.04 -0.47 5.83
CA ALA A 162 18.51 -0.02 7.13
C ALA A 162 19.22 -0.62 8.36
N GLY A 163 20.24 -1.46 8.15
CA GLY A 163 20.98 -2.13 9.22
C GLY A 163 20.16 -3.21 9.93
N LEU A 164 19.34 -3.93 9.17
CA LEU A 164 18.60 -5.12 9.60
C LEU A 164 19.15 -6.37 8.90
N ASP A 165 19.44 -7.42 9.67
CA ASP A 165 19.62 -8.76 9.17
C ASP A 165 18.24 -9.38 8.89
N VAL A 166 17.90 -9.46 7.60
CA VAL A 166 16.60 -9.93 7.13
C VAL A 166 16.54 -11.46 7.21
N LYS A 167 15.98 -11.96 8.31
CA LYS A 167 15.85 -13.40 8.60
C LYS A 167 14.87 -14.10 7.66
N ARG A 168 13.83 -13.38 7.23
CA ARG A 168 12.82 -13.90 6.31
C ARG A 168 12.21 -12.75 5.52
N ILE A 169 11.98 -13.01 4.23
CA ILE A 169 11.00 -12.30 3.43
C ILE A 169 9.75 -13.16 3.45
N ILE A 170 8.63 -12.61 3.93
CA ILE A 170 7.34 -13.32 4.02
C ILE A 170 6.34 -12.69 3.07
N ASN A 171 5.47 -13.51 2.48
CA ASN A 171 4.39 -13.02 1.62
C ASN A 171 3.29 -12.39 2.49
N GLU A 172 2.77 -11.22 2.09
CA GLU A 172 1.75 -10.47 2.81
C GLU A 172 0.50 -11.32 3.12
N PRO A 173 -0.11 -12.05 2.15
CA PRO A 173 -1.25 -12.91 2.45
C PRO A 173 -0.94 -14.05 3.40
N THR A 174 0.30 -14.57 3.40
CA THR A 174 0.74 -15.62 4.32
C THR A 174 0.88 -15.07 5.73
N ALA A 175 1.44 -13.87 5.89
CA ALA A 175 1.51 -13.20 7.19
C ALA A 175 0.10 -12.96 7.77
N ALA A 176 -0.82 -12.43 6.95
CA ALA A 176 -2.21 -12.25 7.37
C ALA A 176 -2.91 -13.56 7.75
N ALA A 177 -2.62 -14.66 7.04
CA ALA A 177 -3.13 -15.98 7.40
C ALA A 177 -2.58 -16.49 8.74
N LEU A 178 -1.31 -16.23 9.06
CA LEU A 178 -0.73 -16.54 10.36
C LEU A 178 -1.42 -15.74 11.47
N ALA A 179 -1.55 -14.42 11.31
CA ALA A 179 -2.26 -13.56 12.25
C ALA A 179 -3.70 -14.02 12.49
N TYR A 180 -4.39 -14.46 11.44
CA TYR A 180 -5.73 -15.02 11.54
C TYR A 180 -5.75 -16.38 12.26
N GLY A 181 -4.85 -17.28 11.89
CA GLY A 181 -4.86 -18.68 12.30
C GLY A 181 -4.33 -18.95 13.71
N LEU A 182 -3.51 -18.06 14.28
CA LEU A 182 -2.86 -18.25 15.59
C LEU A 182 -3.87 -18.60 16.70
N ASP A 183 -4.96 -17.84 16.83
CA ASP A 183 -5.94 -17.98 17.92
C ASP A 183 -7.14 -18.88 17.57
N LYS A 184 -7.22 -19.39 16.34
CA LYS A 184 -8.38 -20.17 15.88
C LYS A 184 -8.17 -21.66 16.08
N ASN A 185 -9.04 -22.29 16.86
CA ASN A 185 -9.08 -23.76 17.00
C ASN A 185 -10.05 -24.38 15.99
N GLY A 186 -9.95 -25.68 15.77
CA GLY A 186 -10.80 -26.45 14.85
C GLY A 186 -10.04 -26.95 13.63
N GLY A 187 -10.58 -28.01 13.02
CA GLY A 187 -9.90 -28.77 11.95
C GLY A 187 -9.69 -28.02 10.64
N ASP A 188 -9.32 -28.79 9.63
CA ASP A 188 -8.86 -28.31 8.34
C ASP A 188 -9.82 -27.31 7.69
N ARG A 189 -9.27 -26.18 7.25
CA ARG A 189 -10.05 -25.11 6.61
C ARG A 189 -9.25 -24.49 5.46
N LYS A 190 -9.97 -24.13 4.42
CA LYS A 190 -9.46 -23.38 3.27
C LYS A 190 -9.93 -21.94 3.37
N ILE A 191 -8.98 -21.01 3.36
CA ILE A 191 -9.26 -19.58 3.40
C ILE A 191 -8.81 -18.93 2.10
N ALA A 192 -9.51 -17.88 1.71
CA ALA A 192 -9.06 -16.96 0.68
C ALA A 192 -8.64 -15.65 1.35
N VAL A 193 -7.37 -15.29 1.25
CA VAL A 193 -6.87 -13.98 1.67
C VAL A 193 -6.87 -13.08 0.46
N TYR A 194 -7.72 -12.06 0.48
CA TYR A 194 -7.83 -11.02 -0.54
C TYR A 194 -7.19 -9.75 0.03
N ASP A 195 -6.02 -9.39 -0.50
CA ASP A 195 -5.23 -8.25 -0.07
C ASP A 195 -5.23 -7.17 -1.15
N LEU A 196 -5.96 -6.08 -0.93
CA LEU A 196 -5.97 -4.92 -1.82
C LEU A 196 -5.44 -3.71 -1.05
N GLY A 197 -4.15 -3.44 -1.27
CA GLY A 197 -3.41 -2.37 -0.62
C GLY A 197 -3.39 -1.06 -1.41
N GLY A 198 -2.37 -0.25 -1.14
CA GLY A 198 -2.15 1.04 -1.78
C GLY A 198 -1.66 0.94 -3.23
N GLY A 199 -0.93 -0.10 -3.60
CA GLY A 199 -0.39 -0.23 -4.97
C GLY A 199 -0.26 -1.65 -5.49
N THR A 200 -0.66 -2.64 -4.70
CA THR A 200 -0.62 -4.06 -5.07
C THR A 200 -1.92 -4.74 -4.66
N PHE A 201 -2.25 -5.77 -5.43
CA PHE A 201 -3.35 -6.68 -5.17
C PHE A 201 -2.79 -8.10 -5.16
N ASP A 202 -3.09 -8.87 -4.13
CA ASP A 202 -2.81 -10.29 -4.05
C ASP A 202 -4.06 -11.07 -3.62
N VAL A 203 -4.18 -12.29 -4.12
CA VAL A 203 -5.10 -13.30 -3.61
C VAL A 203 -4.35 -14.60 -3.38
N SER A 204 -4.51 -15.18 -2.20
CA SER A 204 -3.93 -16.48 -1.87
C SER A 204 -5.00 -17.41 -1.32
N ILE A 205 -5.03 -18.63 -1.85
CA ILE A 205 -5.84 -19.72 -1.31
C ILE A 205 -4.94 -20.55 -0.40
N ILE A 206 -5.30 -20.61 0.88
CA ILE A 206 -4.45 -21.19 1.93
C ILE A 206 -5.24 -22.25 2.67
N GLU A 207 -4.65 -23.44 2.79
CA GLU A 207 -5.14 -24.50 3.66
C GLU A 207 -4.46 -24.39 5.02
N ILE A 208 -5.27 -24.35 6.07
CA ILE A 208 -4.83 -24.41 7.46
C ILE A 208 -5.26 -25.77 7.99
N ALA A 209 -4.29 -26.64 8.23
CA ALA A 209 -4.49 -27.99 8.74
C ALA A 209 -3.89 -28.14 10.14
N GLU A 210 -4.48 -29.01 10.97
CA GLU A 210 -3.92 -29.38 12.27
C GLU A 210 -3.35 -30.80 12.17
N VAL A 211 -2.01 -30.90 12.15
CA VAL A 211 -1.28 -32.16 11.99
C VAL A 211 -0.42 -32.37 13.23
N ASP A 212 -0.62 -33.48 13.94
CA ASP A 212 0.10 -33.83 15.17
C ASP A 212 0.05 -32.76 16.28
N GLY A 213 -1.05 -31.97 16.32
CA GLY A 213 -1.22 -30.87 17.28
C GLY A 213 -0.49 -29.57 16.90
N GLU A 214 0.13 -29.53 15.72
CA GLU A 214 0.74 -28.34 15.13
C GLU A 214 -0.10 -27.81 13.96
N LYS A 215 -0.22 -26.48 13.87
CA LYS A 215 -0.90 -25.83 12.74
C LYS A 215 0.04 -25.69 11.56
N GLN A 216 -0.35 -26.25 10.42
CA GLN A 216 0.34 -26.11 9.15
C GLN A 216 -0.43 -25.15 8.25
N PHE A 217 0.29 -24.25 7.58
CA PHE A 217 -0.25 -23.27 6.65
C PHE A 217 0.34 -23.55 5.28
N GLU A 218 -0.46 -24.07 4.37
CA GLU A 218 -0.05 -24.40 3.01
C GLU A 218 -0.73 -23.45 2.01
N VAL A 219 0.08 -22.75 1.20
CA VAL A 219 -0.43 -21.92 0.11
C VAL A 219 -0.70 -22.83 -1.09
N LEU A 220 -1.97 -23.07 -1.39
CA LEU A 220 -2.39 -23.92 -2.52
C LEU A 220 -2.20 -23.21 -3.86
N ALA A 221 -2.54 -21.91 -3.90
CA ALA A 221 -2.37 -21.07 -5.07
C ALA A 221 -2.26 -19.60 -4.67
N THR A 222 -1.57 -18.81 -5.49
CA THR A 222 -1.49 -17.37 -5.35
C THR A 222 -1.54 -16.71 -6.72
N ASN A 223 -2.20 -15.56 -6.80
CA ASN A 223 -2.28 -14.74 -8.00
C ASN A 223 -2.45 -13.28 -7.58
N GLY A 224 -2.34 -12.33 -8.50
CA GLY A 224 -2.41 -10.92 -8.15
C GLY A 224 -2.01 -9.98 -9.27
N ASP A 225 -1.91 -8.71 -8.92
CA ASP A 225 -1.41 -7.63 -9.76
C ASP A 225 -0.55 -6.68 -8.91
N THR A 226 0.76 -6.66 -9.17
CA THR A 226 1.73 -5.83 -8.44
C THR A 226 1.67 -4.35 -8.82
N PHE A 227 0.67 -3.95 -9.61
CA PHE A 227 0.46 -2.58 -10.07
C PHE A 227 -1.04 -2.19 -10.08
N LEU A 228 -1.82 -2.78 -9.18
CA LEU A 228 -3.22 -2.46 -8.92
C LEU A 228 -3.42 -2.16 -7.43
N GLY A 229 -3.83 -0.95 -7.07
CA GLY A 229 -4.16 -0.63 -5.69
C GLY A 229 -4.82 0.73 -5.51
N GLY A 230 -4.93 1.19 -4.26
CA GLY A 230 -5.60 2.44 -3.91
C GLY A 230 -5.09 3.70 -4.63
N GLU A 231 -3.82 3.74 -5.03
CA GLU A 231 -3.24 4.81 -5.86
C GLU A 231 -3.92 4.89 -7.25
N ASP A 232 -4.28 3.76 -7.85
CA ASP A 232 -5.01 3.74 -9.12
C ASP A 232 -6.45 4.24 -8.93
N PHE A 233 -7.06 3.99 -7.77
CA PHE A 233 -8.39 4.52 -7.43
C PHE A 233 -8.33 6.05 -7.24
N ASP A 234 -7.30 6.54 -6.55
CA ASP A 234 -7.08 7.97 -6.35
C ASP A 234 -6.88 8.68 -7.69
N ASN A 235 -6.11 8.09 -8.60
CA ASN A 235 -5.89 8.66 -9.94
C ASN A 235 -7.19 8.81 -10.74
N ARG A 236 -8.13 7.86 -10.66
CA ARG A 236 -9.45 8.01 -11.31
C ARG A 236 -10.26 9.17 -10.76
N VAL A 237 -10.16 9.42 -9.46
CA VAL A 237 -10.81 10.57 -8.81
C VAL A 237 -10.11 11.86 -9.23
N ILE A 238 -8.77 11.90 -9.24
CA ILE A 238 -7.98 13.06 -9.69
C ILE A 238 -8.33 13.42 -11.14
N GLU A 239 -8.30 12.45 -12.06
CA GLU A 239 -8.64 12.66 -13.48
C GLU A 239 -10.03 13.27 -13.63
N TYR A 240 -11.03 12.70 -12.94
CA TYR A 240 -12.39 13.25 -12.92
C TYR A 240 -12.43 14.70 -12.42
N LEU A 241 -11.77 14.99 -11.29
CA LEU A 241 -11.79 16.33 -10.70
C LEU A 241 -11.08 17.36 -11.59
N VAL A 242 -9.96 17.00 -12.23
CA VAL A 242 -9.29 17.90 -13.18
C VAL A 242 -10.18 18.15 -14.40
N ASP A 243 -10.81 17.11 -14.94
CA ASP A 243 -11.64 17.26 -16.14
C ASP A 243 -12.88 18.11 -15.86
N GLU A 244 -13.53 17.94 -14.72
CA GLU A 244 -14.64 18.80 -14.31
C GLU A 244 -14.19 20.24 -14.07
N PHE A 245 -13.05 20.46 -13.41
CA PHE A 245 -12.52 21.80 -13.22
C PHE A 245 -12.14 22.47 -14.54
N ASN A 246 -11.55 21.74 -15.48
CA ASN A 246 -11.21 22.28 -16.80
C ASN A 246 -12.47 22.60 -17.63
N LYS A 247 -13.54 21.80 -17.51
CA LYS A 247 -14.83 22.11 -18.15
C LYS A 247 -15.46 23.38 -17.59
N ASP A 248 -15.38 23.58 -16.28
CA ASP A 248 -16.01 24.71 -15.59
C ASP A 248 -15.19 26.01 -15.69
N GLN A 249 -13.87 25.92 -15.52
CA GLN A 249 -12.97 27.08 -15.42
C GLN A 249 -12.04 27.27 -16.64
N GLY A 250 -11.98 26.31 -17.57
CA GLY A 250 -11.08 26.36 -18.74
C GLY A 250 -9.59 26.22 -18.40
N ILE A 251 -9.26 25.70 -17.22
CA ILE A 251 -7.88 25.57 -16.71
C ILE A 251 -7.56 24.10 -16.46
N ASP A 252 -6.46 23.63 -17.06
CA ASP A 252 -5.95 22.27 -16.85
C ASP A 252 -4.96 22.23 -15.67
N LEU A 253 -5.44 21.74 -14.52
CA LEU A 253 -4.64 21.63 -13.29
C LEU A 253 -3.47 20.65 -13.37
N ARG A 254 -3.43 19.77 -14.39
CA ARG A 254 -2.27 18.86 -14.61
C ARG A 254 -0.96 19.62 -14.84
N LYS A 255 -1.05 20.86 -15.29
CA LYS A 255 0.10 21.73 -15.58
C LYS A 255 0.62 22.47 -14.35
N ASP A 256 -0.07 22.39 -13.22
CA ASP A 256 0.29 23.04 -11.97
C ASP A 256 0.65 21.97 -10.91
N PRO A 257 1.94 21.69 -10.68
CA PRO A 257 2.37 20.65 -9.75
C PRO A 257 1.88 20.87 -8.31
N LEU A 258 1.71 22.12 -7.88
CA LEU A 258 1.24 22.45 -6.54
C LEU A 258 -0.26 22.13 -6.42
N ALA A 259 -1.04 22.51 -7.43
CA ALA A 259 -2.46 22.18 -7.50
C ALA A 259 -2.69 20.66 -7.55
N LEU A 260 -1.90 19.95 -8.36
CA LEU A 260 -2.00 18.50 -8.51
C LEU A 260 -1.71 17.75 -7.20
N GLN A 261 -0.68 18.18 -6.44
CA GLN A 261 -0.38 17.58 -5.14
C GLN A 261 -1.53 17.81 -4.13
N ARG A 262 -2.11 19.00 -4.09
CA ARG A 262 -3.29 19.30 -3.24
C ARG A 262 -4.50 18.47 -3.67
N LEU A 263 -4.67 18.26 -4.97
CA LEU A 263 -5.75 17.47 -5.53
C LEU A 263 -5.62 15.99 -5.16
N LYS A 264 -4.40 15.44 -5.16
CA LYS A 264 -4.11 14.08 -4.71
C LYS A 264 -4.55 13.86 -3.27
N ASP A 265 -4.15 14.73 -2.35
CA ASP A 265 -4.53 14.63 -0.93
C ASP A 265 -6.04 14.78 -0.71
N ALA A 266 -6.71 15.60 -1.54
CA ALA A 266 -8.15 15.79 -1.47
C ALA A 266 -8.92 14.59 -2.06
N ALA A 267 -8.41 14.00 -3.15
CA ALA A 267 -8.97 12.83 -3.81
C ALA A 267 -8.88 11.58 -2.92
N GLU A 268 -7.71 11.32 -2.31
CA GLU A 268 -7.52 10.20 -1.36
C GLU A 268 -8.54 10.31 -0.21
N ARG A 269 -8.64 11.51 0.38
CA ARG A 269 -9.58 11.78 1.49
C ARG A 269 -11.03 11.58 1.07
N ALA A 270 -11.43 12.11 -0.09
CA ALA A 270 -12.77 11.96 -0.60
C ALA A 270 -13.12 10.48 -0.86
N LYS A 271 -12.18 9.70 -1.41
CA LYS A 271 -12.33 8.24 -1.59
C LYS A 271 -12.55 7.54 -0.26
N ILE A 272 -11.75 7.87 0.76
CA ILE A 272 -11.85 7.29 2.11
C ILE A 272 -13.19 7.67 2.76
N GLU A 273 -13.59 8.94 2.74
CA GLU A 273 -14.85 9.42 3.30
C GLU A 273 -16.06 8.73 2.65
N LEU A 274 -16.01 8.46 1.34
CA LEU A 274 -17.07 7.76 0.61
C LEU A 274 -17.18 6.27 0.95
N SER A 275 -16.22 5.71 1.68
CA SER A 275 -16.34 4.33 2.20
C SER A 275 -17.39 4.25 3.32
N THR A 276 -17.71 5.35 4.00
CA THR A 276 -18.75 5.43 5.05
C THR A 276 -19.91 6.32 4.64
N SER A 277 -19.63 7.44 3.96
CA SER A 277 -20.63 8.43 3.52
C SER A 277 -21.12 8.16 2.09
N GLN A 278 -22.33 8.63 1.76
CA GLN A 278 -22.88 8.53 0.39
C GLN A 278 -22.42 9.67 -0.53
N GLN A 279 -21.93 10.77 0.06
CA GLN A 279 -21.45 11.95 -0.64
C GLN A 279 -20.36 12.65 0.18
N THR A 280 -19.48 13.36 -0.50
CA THR A 280 -18.48 14.27 0.07
C THR A 280 -18.32 15.49 -0.84
N GLU A 281 -17.65 16.52 -0.36
CA GLU A 281 -17.34 17.75 -1.09
C GLU A 281 -15.83 17.94 -1.15
N VAL A 282 -15.29 17.95 -2.37
CA VAL A 282 -13.90 18.28 -2.62
C VAL A 282 -13.80 19.80 -2.73
N ASN A 283 -13.29 20.43 -1.68
CA ASN A 283 -13.16 21.88 -1.59
C ASN A 283 -11.67 22.29 -1.47
N LEU A 284 -11.13 22.87 -2.54
CA LEU A 284 -9.78 23.42 -2.59
C LEU A 284 -9.83 24.92 -2.91
N PRO A 285 -9.82 25.78 -1.88
CA PRO A 285 -9.77 27.21 -2.09
C PRO A 285 -8.38 27.63 -2.62
N TYR A 286 -8.34 28.62 -3.51
CA TYR A 286 -7.09 29.09 -4.12
C TYR A 286 -6.29 27.95 -4.76
N VAL A 287 -6.98 27.06 -5.50
CA VAL A 287 -6.34 25.89 -6.11
C VAL A 287 -5.36 26.33 -7.20
N THR A 288 -5.68 27.40 -7.92
CA THR A 288 -4.82 28.05 -8.92
C THR A 288 -5.28 29.50 -9.13
N ALA A 289 -4.69 30.23 -10.08
CA ALA A 289 -5.10 31.59 -10.45
C ALA A 289 -4.95 31.83 -11.96
N ASP A 290 -5.78 32.73 -12.51
CA ASP A 290 -5.68 33.23 -13.88
C ASP A 290 -5.73 34.76 -13.92
N ALA A 291 -5.85 35.35 -15.12
CA ALA A 291 -5.95 36.80 -15.30
C ALA A 291 -7.18 37.44 -14.63
N SER A 292 -8.23 36.66 -14.34
CA SER A 292 -9.44 37.11 -13.63
C SER A 292 -9.30 37.01 -12.10
N GLY A 293 -8.25 36.36 -11.60
CA GLY A 293 -7.94 36.25 -10.18
C GLY A 293 -7.85 34.80 -9.68
N PRO A 294 -7.93 34.58 -8.36
CA PRO A 294 -7.83 33.25 -7.77
C PRO A 294 -9.04 32.37 -8.13
N LYS A 295 -8.77 31.07 -8.29
CA LYS A 295 -9.78 30.05 -8.59
C LYS A 295 -9.89 29.05 -7.46
N HIS A 296 -11.09 28.50 -7.29
CA HIS A 296 -11.43 27.54 -6.24
C HIS A 296 -12.04 26.32 -6.89
N LEU A 297 -11.68 25.12 -6.43
CA LEU A 297 -12.36 23.89 -6.82
C LEU A 297 -13.37 23.55 -5.75
N ASN A 298 -14.64 23.45 -6.12
CA ASN A 298 -15.71 22.96 -5.27
C ASN A 298 -16.54 21.95 -6.07
N ILE A 299 -16.30 20.67 -5.83
CA ILE A 299 -16.97 19.58 -6.55
C ILE A 299 -17.56 18.61 -5.54
N LYS A 300 -18.87 18.40 -5.64
CA LYS A 300 -19.58 17.36 -4.90
C LYS A 300 -19.35 16.00 -5.57
N LEU A 301 -18.85 15.03 -4.80
CA LEU A 301 -18.62 13.66 -5.27
C LEU A 301 -19.52 12.68 -4.51
N THR A 302 -20.26 11.84 -5.23
CA THR A 302 -21.12 10.80 -4.64
C THR A 302 -20.43 9.44 -4.67
N ARG A 303 -20.82 8.52 -3.78
CA ARG A 303 -20.34 7.13 -3.79
C ARG A 303 -20.64 6.47 -5.13
N ALA A 304 -21.85 6.65 -5.66
CA ALA A 304 -22.23 6.12 -6.97
C ALA A 304 -21.31 6.60 -8.09
N LYS A 305 -20.90 7.88 -8.06
CA LYS A 305 -19.94 8.41 -9.03
C LYS A 305 -18.55 7.80 -8.85
N LEU A 306 -18.05 7.70 -7.62
CA LEU A 306 -16.80 7.01 -7.31
C LEU A 306 -16.82 5.56 -7.83
N GLU A 307 -17.87 4.80 -7.50
CA GLU A 307 -18.04 3.41 -7.95
C GLU A 307 -18.00 3.30 -9.48
N ALA A 308 -18.68 4.19 -10.20
CA ALA A 308 -18.63 4.23 -11.66
C ALA A 308 -17.23 4.54 -12.23
N LEU A 309 -16.41 5.33 -11.52
CA LEU A 309 -15.05 5.68 -11.95
C LEU A 309 -14.04 4.52 -11.77
N VAL A 310 -14.31 3.60 -10.85
CA VAL A 310 -13.35 2.54 -10.45
C VAL A 310 -13.88 1.12 -10.64
N GLU A 311 -15.08 0.95 -11.21
CA GLU A 311 -15.72 -0.37 -11.35
C GLU A 311 -14.83 -1.36 -12.11
N ASP A 312 -14.12 -0.92 -13.14
CA ASP A 312 -13.19 -1.76 -13.90
C ASP A 312 -11.98 -2.20 -13.07
N LEU A 313 -11.49 -1.35 -12.16
CA LEU A 313 -10.39 -1.72 -11.25
C LEU A 313 -10.83 -2.79 -10.25
N VAL A 314 -12.06 -2.69 -9.73
CA VAL A 314 -12.64 -3.73 -8.86
C VAL A 314 -12.87 -5.02 -9.65
N LYS A 315 -13.32 -4.96 -10.91
CA LYS A 315 -13.45 -6.16 -11.75
C LYS A 315 -12.10 -6.83 -12.01
N LYS A 316 -11.04 -6.03 -12.25
CA LYS A 316 -9.68 -6.53 -12.46
C LYS A 316 -9.13 -7.31 -11.26
N SER A 317 -9.53 -6.99 -10.04
CA SER A 317 -9.10 -7.77 -8.87
C SER A 317 -9.91 -9.06 -8.65
N ILE A 318 -11.07 -9.24 -9.28
CA ILE A 318 -11.84 -10.48 -9.17
C ILE A 318 -11.27 -11.59 -10.08
N GLU A 319 -10.72 -11.24 -11.25
CA GLU A 319 -10.19 -12.24 -12.18
C GLU A 319 -9.03 -13.08 -11.62
N PRO A 320 -8.03 -12.49 -10.92
CA PRO A 320 -7.00 -13.29 -10.23
C PRO A 320 -7.58 -14.24 -9.17
N CYS A 321 -8.70 -13.90 -8.52
CA CYS A 321 -9.37 -14.82 -7.58
C CYS A 321 -9.89 -16.06 -8.30
N ARG A 322 -10.43 -15.90 -9.51
CA ARG A 322 -10.87 -17.02 -10.36
C ARG A 322 -9.69 -17.91 -10.75
N THR A 323 -8.59 -17.30 -11.19
CA THR A 323 -7.38 -18.03 -11.55
C THR A 323 -6.81 -18.79 -10.36
N ALA A 324 -6.67 -18.15 -9.19
CA ALA A 324 -6.15 -18.81 -7.98
C ALA A 324 -7.02 -19.99 -7.53
N LEU A 325 -8.36 -19.88 -7.61
CA LEU A 325 -9.25 -21.02 -7.33
C LEU A 325 -9.05 -22.17 -8.32
N ASN A 326 -8.94 -21.87 -9.61
CA ASN A 326 -8.70 -22.88 -10.64
C ASN A 326 -7.34 -23.58 -10.44
N ASP A 327 -6.28 -22.82 -10.16
CA ASP A 327 -4.93 -23.35 -9.92
C ASP A 327 -4.89 -24.23 -8.66
N ALA A 328 -5.68 -23.88 -7.63
CA ALA A 328 -5.86 -24.70 -6.43
C ALA A 328 -6.78 -25.91 -6.64
N GLY A 329 -7.43 -26.04 -7.81
CA GLY A 329 -8.41 -27.10 -8.08
C GLY A 329 -9.70 -26.99 -7.26
N LEU A 330 -10.09 -25.77 -6.88
CA LEU A 330 -11.21 -25.50 -5.98
C LEU A 330 -12.30 -24.67 -6.65
N ARG A 331 -13.53 -24.81 -6.15
CA ARG A 331 -14.63 -23.89 -6.43
C ARG A 331 -14.74 -22.87 -5.31
N ALA A 332 -15.41 -21.75 -5.57
CA ALA A 332 -15.65 -20.73 -4.55
C ALA A 332 -16.41 -21.28 -3.32
N SER A 333 -17.29 -22.27 -3.53
CA SER A 333 -18.00 -22.98 -2.47
C SER A 333 -17.09 -23.81 -1.54
N ASP A 334 -15.90 -24.17 -2.00
CA ASP A 334 -14.94 -24.99 -1.25
C ASP A 334 -14.07 -24.13 -0.31
N VAL A 335 -14.10 -22.80 -0.45
CA VAL A 335 -13.47 -21.86 0.49
C VAL A 335 -14.35 -21.74 1.72
N ASN A 336 -13.80 -21.94 2.91
CA ASN A 336 -14.54 -21.81 4.17
C ASN A 336 -14.72 -20.33 4.55
N GLU A 337 -13.64 -19.55 4.50
CA GLU A 337 -13.62 -18.17 4.99
C GLU A 337 -12.87 -17.24 4.02
N VAL A 338 -13.35 -16.00 3.91
CA VAL A 338 -12.71 -14.95 3.11
C VAL A 338 -12.19 -13.87 4.04
N ILE A 339 -10.92 -13.53 3.92
CA ILE A 339 -10.24 -12.54 4.74
C ILE A 339 -9.87 -11.35 3.86
N LEU A 340 -10.29 -10.15 4.28
CA LEU A 340 -9.92 -8.90 3.61
C LEU A 340 -8.73 -8.26 4.34
N VAL A 341 -7.70 -7.91 3.56
CA VAL A 341 -6.48 -7.25 4.01
C VAL A 341 -6.22 -6.04 3.14
N GLY A 342 -5.59 -5.01 3.69
CA GLY A 342 -5.26 -3.78 2.98
C GLY A 342 -6.39 -2.76 3.00
N GLY A 343 -6.03 -1.49 3.22
CA GLY A 343 -7.00 -0.41 3.45
C GLY A 343 -7.99 -0.16 2.30
N GLN A 344 -7.65 -0.53 1.05
CA GLN A 344 -8.55 -0.34 -0.09
C GLN A 344 -9.73 -1.34 -0.09
N THR A 345 -9.66 -2.42 0.70
CA THR A 345 -10.80 -3.33 0.95
C THR A 345 -11.89 -2.72 1.84
N ARG A 346 -11.65 -1.55 2.44
CA ARG A 346 -12.67 -0.80 3.21
C ARG A 346 -13.77 -0.22 2.31
N MET A 347 -13.55 -0.15 1.00
CA MET A 347 -14.55 0.34 0.04
C MET A 347 -15.74 -0.65 -0.05
N PRO A 348 -17.00 -0.21 0.16
CA PRO A 348 -18.17 -1.09 0.10
C PRO A 348 -18.32 -1.88 -1.19
N LYS A 349 -18.02 -1.27 -2.34
CA LYS A 349 -18.07 -1.95 -3.66
C LYS A 349 -17.08 -3.10 -3.78
N VAL A 350 -15.89 -2.99 -3.17
CA VAL A 350 -14.90 -4.07 -3.12
C VAL A 350 -15.43 -5.22 -2.27
N GLN A 351 -15.95 -4.91 -1.07
CA GLN A 351 -16.53 -5.94 -0.18
C GLN A 351 -17.68 -6.67 -0.86
N GLN A 352 -18.58 -5.92 -1.53
CA GLN A 352 -19.70 -6.51 -2.26
C GLN A 352 -19.22 -7.41 -3.40
N ALA A 353 -18.27 -6.95 -4.22
CA ALA A 353 -17.75 -7.75 -5.34
C ALA A 353 -17.10 -9.05 -4.87
N VAL A 354 -16.36 -9.01 -3.75
CA VAL A 354 -15.76 -10.20 -3.13
C VAL A 354 -16.84 -11.13 -2.57
N ALA A 355 -17.84 -10.59 -1.87
CA ALA A 355 -18.94 -11.38 -1.31
C ALA A 355 -19.76 -12.06 -2.41
N ASP A 356 -20.06 -11.35 -3.49
CA ASP A 356 -20.77 -11.87 -4.67
C ASP A 356 -19.96 -12.99 -5.35
N PHE A 357 -18.64 -12.83 -5.48
CA PHE A 357 -17.78 -13.81 -6.12
C PHE A 357 -17.62 -15.10 -5.30
N PHE A 358 -17.37 -14.99 -3.99
CA PHE A 358 -17.20 -16.15 -3.11
C PHE A 358 -18.54 -16.72 -2.59
N GLY A 359 -19.65 -16.01 -2.80
CA GLY A 359 -20.97 -16.39 -2.30
C GLY A 359 -21.07 -16.36 -0.77
N LYS A 360 -20.23 -15.57 -0.09
CA LYS A 360 -20.21 -15.44 1.37
C LYS A 360 -19.63 -14.13 1.85
N GLU A 361 -20.09 -13.69 3.02
CA GLU A 361 -19.57 -12.49 3.68
C GLU A 361 -18.12 -12.69 4.16
N PRO A 362 -17.22 -11.74 3.88
CA PRO A 362 -15.88 -11.75 4.45
C PRO A 362 -15.87 -11.59 5.97
N ARG A 363 -14.81 -12.11 6.60
CA ARG A 363 -14.56 -11.97 8.04
C ARG A 363 -14.42 -10.49 8.42
N LYS A 364 -14.94 -10.13 9.59
CA LYS A 364 -14.87 -8.77 10.16
C LYS A 364 -13.99 -8.69 11.41
N ASP A 365 -13.44 -9.82 11.86
CA ASP A 365 -12.59 -9.95 13.04
C ASP A 365 -11.09 -9.94 12.72
N VAL A 366 -10.72 -9.51 11.51
CA VAL A 366 -9.33 -9.31 11.09
C VAL A 366 -9.11 -7.81 10.88
N ASN A 367 -8.04 -7.25 11.46
CA ASN A 367 -7.68 -5.86 11.23
C ASN A 367 -6.92 -5.74 9.90
N PRO A 368 -7.50 -5.13 8.85
CA PRO A 368 -6.91 -5.11 7.53
C PRO A 368 -5.62 -4.29 7.43
N ASP A 369 -5.33 -3.43 8.41
CA ASP A 369 -4.14 -2.56 8.41
C ASP A 369 -2.98 -3.11 9.27
N GLU A 370 -3.24 -4.13 10.10
CA GLU A 370 -2.27 -4.64 11.08
C GLU A 370 -1.97 -6.13 10.92
N ALA A 371 -2.89 -6.90 10.32
CA ALA A 371 -2.78 -8.36 10.24
C ALA A 371 -1.53 -8.85 9.50
N VAL A 372 -0.95 -8.05 8.60
CA VAL A 372 0.27 -8.39 7.88
C VAL A 372 1.52 -8.22 8.74
N ALA A 373 1.52 -7.24 9.66
CA ALA A 373 2.64 -7.00 10.55
C ALA A 373 2.66 -7.99 11.74
N VAL A 374 1.47 -8.35 12.25
CA VAL A 374 1.23 -9.34 13.32
C VAL A 374 1.66 -10.73 12.85
#